data_AF-A0A523DPI4-F1
#
_entry.id   AF-A0A523DPI4-F1
#
_cell.length_a   1.000
_cell.length_b   1.000
_cell.length_c   1.000
_cell.angle_alpha   90.00
_cell.angle_beta   90.00
_cell.angle_gamma   90.00
#
_symmetry.space_group_name_H-M   'P 1'
#
loop_
_entity.id
_entity.type
_entity.pdbx_description
1 polymer ?
#
loop_
_entity_poly.entity_id
_entity_poly.type
_entity_poly.pdbx_seq_one_letter_code
_entity_poly.pdbx_strand_id
1 'polypeptide(L)'
;MTTLYDISPPVDSRHPVWPGDTPPRRETLLDMRKGDHLTLCTLHSTVHAGAHADAPSHYGVNAPSIDERPLDLYLGPCRVVRLEAERGRRIGPEAISWPVGVERILLATGTYPDPHVF
;
A
#
# COMPACT_ATOMS: atom_id res chain seq x y z
N MET A 1 25.49 9.50 5.19
CA MET A 1 24.10 9.80 4.78
C MET A 1 23.36 8.50 4.66
N THR A 2 22.13 8.42 5.16
CA THR A 2 21.29 7.22 5.05
C THR A 2 20.51 7.28 3.74
N THR A 3 20.58 6.21 2.94
CA THR A 3 19.81 6.09 1.70
C THR A 3 18.34 5.80 2.02
N LEU A 4 17.42 6.49 1.34
CA LEU A 4 15.99 6.18 1.36
C LEU A 4 15.62 5.42 0.10
N TYR A 5 14.88 4.32 0.28
CA TYR A 5 14.28 3.56 -0.81
C TYR A 5 12.79 3.81 -0.80
N ASP A 6 12.27 4.43 -1.86
CA ASP A 6 10.83 4.50 -2.08
C ASP A 6 10.33 3.12 -2.52
N ILE A 7 9.38 2.57 -1.77
CA ILE A 7 8.76 1.27 -2.01
C ILE A 7 7.27 1.39 -2.30
N SER A 8 6.77 2.61 -2.49
CA SER A 8 5.37 2.88 -2.80
C SER A 8 5.18 2.99 -4.31
N PRO A 9 4.21 2.27 -4.91
CA PRO A 9 3.88 2.47 -6.31
C PRO A 9 3.16 3.82 -6.49
N PRO A 10 3.30 4.47 -7.66
CA PRO A 10 2.47 5.62 -8.00
C PRO A 10 0.98 5.28 -7.93
N VAL A 11 0.20 6.17 -7.31
CA VAL A 11 -1.26 6.10 -7.29
C VAL A 11 -1.81 7.12 -8.28
N ASP A 12 -2.29 6.63 -9.41
CA ASP A 12 -2.92 7.42 -10.47
C ASP A 12 -4.21 6.75 -10.96
N SER A 13 -4.89 7.36 -11.94
CA SER A 13 -6.16 6.85 -12.46
C SER A 13 -6.07 5.53 -13.23
N ARG A 14 -4.86 5.02 -13.47
CA ARG A 14 -4.57 3.71 -14.05
C ARG A 14 -4.16 2.70 -12.98
N HIS A 15 -4.17 3.08 -11.70
CA HIS A 15 -3.87 2.16 -10.62
C HIS A 15 -4.99 1.10 -10.56
N PRO A 16 -4.68 -0.19 -10.71
CA PRO A 16 -5.67 -1.23 -10.69
C PRO A 16 -6.18 -1.38 -9.25
N VAL A 17 -7.49 -1.56 -9.13
CA VAL A 17 -8.14 -1.82 -7.84
C VAL A 17 -8.77 -3.21 -7.87
N TRP A 18 -9.12 -3.71 -6.69
CA TRP A 18 -9.86 -4.96 -6.60
C TRP A 18 -11.14 -4.90 -7.47
N PRO A 19 -11.51 -5.96 -8.20
CA PRO A 19 -12.71 -5.96 -9.02
C PRO A 19 -13.96 -5.51 -8.23
N GLY A 20 -14.57 -4.41 -8.66
CA GLY A 20 -15.75 -3.81 -8.02
C GLY A 20 -15.46 -2.69 -7.01
N ASP A 21 -14.18 -2.40 -6.71
CA ASP A 21 -13.78 -1.30 -5.83
C ASP A 21 -13.70 0.05 -6.57
N THR A 22 -13.44 1.14 -5.84
CA THR A 22 -13.40 2.52 -6.36
C THR A 22 -12.00 2.91 -6.83
N PRO A 23 -11.76 3.09 -8.16
CA PRO A 23 -10.46 3.50 -8.69
C PRO A 23 -10.08 4.92 -8.22
N PRO A 24 -8.78 5.21 -8.02
CA PRO A 24 -8.33 6.56 -7.68
C PRO A 24 -8.67 7.56 -8.79
N ARG A 25 -9.39 8.63 -8.45
CA ARG A 25 -9.72 9.74 -9.35
C ARG A 25 -9.35 11.06 -8.70
N ARG A 26 -8.54 11.84 -9.41
CA ARG A 26 -8.30 13.25 -9.09
C ARG A 26 -9.32 14.12 -9.82
N GLU A 27 -10.08 14.88 -9.06
CA GLU A 27 -11.02 15.88 -9.57
C GLU A 27 -10.46 17.28 -9.32
N THR A 28 -10.28 18.07 -10.37
CA THR A 28 -9.74 19.43 -10.26
C THR A 28 -10.89 20.42 -10.13
N LEU A 29 -10.96 21.10 -8.99
CA LEU A 29 -11.99 22.10 -8.66
C LEU A 29 -11.59 23.51 -9.10
N LEU A 30 -10.31 23.86 -8.92
CA LEU A 30 -9.69 25.10 -9.36
C LEU A 30 -8.39 24.78 -10.09
N ASP A 31 -8.03 25.55 -11.12
CA ASP A 31 -6.83 25.35 -11.93
C ASP A 31 -6.17 26.69 -12.27
N MET A 32 -4.95 26.91 -11.75
CA MET A 32 -4.17 28.12 -12.07
C MET A 32 -3.93 28.30 -13.57
N ARG A 33 -3.91 27.22 -14.35
CA ARG A 33 -3.78 27.29 -15.82
C ARG A 33 -5.00 27.91 -16.49
N LYS A 34 -6.13 27.98 -15.79
CA LYS A 34 -7.38 28.61 -16.22
C LYS A 34 -7.59 30.00 -15.60
N GLY A 35 -6.63 30.49 -14.82
CA GLY A 35 -6.70 31.82 -14.18
C GLY A 35 -7.16 31.82 -12.72
N ASP A 36 -7.38 30.65 -12.12
CA ASP A 36 -7.64 30.58 -10.68
C ASP A 36 -6.38 30.93 -9.87
N HIS A 37 -6.54 31.31 -8.60
CA HIS A 37 -5.43 31.74 -7.73
C HIS A 37 -4.62 30.56 -7.15
N LEU A 38 -5.15 29.34 -7.24
CA LEU A 38 -4.50 28.09 -6.81
C LEU A 38 -5.06 26.89 -7.59
N THR A 39 -4.33 25.78 -7.60
CA THR A 39 -4.85 24.50 -8.11
C THR A 39 -5.39 23.70 -6.93
N LEU A 40 -6.69 23.45 -6.91
CA LEU A 40 -7.38 22.69 -5.87
C LEU A 40 -7.92 21.40 -6.45
N CYS A 41 -7.65 20.28 -5.79
CA CYS A 41 -8.16 18.98 -6.21
C CYS A 41 -8.83 18.22 -5.07
N THR A 42 -9.79 17.38 -5.43
CA THR A 42 -10.39 16.34 -4.61
C THR A 42 -9.85 14.98 -5.05
N LEU A 43 -9.60 14.08 -4.11
CA LEU A 43 -9.29 12.68 -4.37
C LEU A 43 -10.50 11.81 -3.99
N HIS A 44 -10.99 11.02 -4.94
CA HIS A 44 -11.97 9.95 -4.72
C HIS A 44 -11.26 8.62 -4.94
N SER A 45 -11.22 7.74 -3.95
CA SER A 45 -10.46 6.47 -4.04
C SER A 45 -10.91 5.49 -2.97
N THR A 46 -10.70 4.19 -3.22
CA THR A 46 -10.54 3.20 -2.15
C THR A 46 -9.33 3.53 -1.27
N VAL A 47 -9.39 3.12 0.00
CA VAL A 47 -8.25 3.19 0.94
C VAL A 47 -7.24 2.05 0.73
N HIS A 48 -7.58 1.06 -0.10
CA HIS A 48 -6.72 -0.09 -0.42
C HIS A 48 -5.89 0.10 -1.71
N ALA A 49 -5.77 1.34 -2.19
CA ALA A 49 -4.99 1.66 -3.39
C ALA A 49 -3.49 1.76 -3.06
N GLY A 50 -2.64 1.10 -3.84
CA GLY A 50 -1.19 1.14 -3.69
C GLY A 50 -0.69 0.54 -2.37
N ALA A 51 0.43 1.07 -1.88
CA ALA A 51 0.96 0.69 -0.58
C ALA A 51 0.07 1.28 0.54
N HIS A 52 -0.58 0.42 1.31
CA HIS A 52 -1.50 0.78 2.38
C HIS A 52 -1.37 -0.16 3.57
N ALA A 53 -2.08 0.15 4.67
CA ALA A 53 -2.16 -0.69 5.85
C ALA A 53 -3.62 -0.89 6.24
N ASP A 54 -4.01 -2.14 6.42
CA ASP A 54 -5.36 -2.49 6.87
C ASP A 54 -5.49 -2.28 8.38
N ALA A 55 -6.66 -1.79 8.79
CA ALA A 55 -7.09 -1.77 10.18
C ALA A 55 -7.88 -3.05 10.53
N PRO A 56 -7.95 -3.45 11.82
CA PRO A 56 -8.84 -4.51 12.27
C PRO A 56 -10.29 -4.35 11.81
N SER A 57 -10.79 -3.12 11.74
CA SER A 57 -12.13 -2.79 11.24
C SER A 57 -12.40 -3.25 9.80
N HIS A 58 -11.37 -3.52 8.99
CA HIS A 58 -11.53 -4.03 7.62
C HIS A 58 -12.15 -5.45 7.60
N TYR A 59 -11.89 -6.26 8.63
CA TYR A 59 -12.38 -7.64 8.73
C TYR A 59 -13.23 -7.92 9.97
N GLY A 60 -13.30 -6.96 10.90
CA GLY A 60 -13.98 -7.11 12.20
C GLY A 60 -15.06 -6.08 12.44
N VAL A 61 -16.28 -6.55 12.74
CA VAL A 61 -17.38 -5.68 13.18
C VAL A 61 -17.03 -5.07 14.53
N ASN A 62 -17.15 -3.75 14.66
CA ASN A 62 -16.77 -2.98 15.87
C ASN A 62 -15.29 -3.15 16.29
N ALA A 63 -14.41 -3.56 15.38
CA ALA A 63 -12.99 -3.63 15.65
C ALA A 63 -12.32 -2.25 15.45
N PRO A 64 -11.14 -2.02 16.06
CA PRO A 64 -10.47 -0.72 16.01
C PRO A 64 -10.21 -0.20 14.58
N SER A 65 -10.37 1.10 14.37
CA SER A 65 -10.03 1.80 13.12
C SER A 65 -8.53 2.09 13.01
N ILE A 66 -8.10 2.59 11.85
CA ILE A 66 -6.67 2.77 11.54
C ILE A 66 -6.00 3.80 12.45
N ASP A 67 -6.73 4.85 12.85
CA ASP A 67 -6.27 5.90 13.76
C ASP A 67 -6.10 5.43 15.21
N GLU A 68 -6.72 4.30 15.57
CA GLU A 68 -6.56 3.67 16.89
C GLU A 68 -5.37 2.70 16.93
N ARG A 69 -4.66 2.50 15.81
CA ARG A 69 -3.49 1.60 15.78
C ARG A 69 -2.25 2.31 16.33
N PRO A 70 -1.48 1.65 17.21
CA PRO A 70 -0.29 2.26 17.76
C PRO A 70 0.79 2.38 16.67
N LEU A 71 1.40 3.57 16.58
CA LEU A 71 2.31 3.94 15.48
C LEU A 71 3.63 3.15 15.47
N ASP A 72 4.02 2.60 16.61
CA ASP A 72 5.22 1.77 16.74
C ASP A 72 5.13 0.54 15.81
N LEU A 73 3.95 0.01 15.51
CA LEU A 73 3.80 -1.08 14.54
C LEU A 73 4.31 -0.70 13.13
N TYR A 74 4.24 0.58 12.75
CA TYR A 74 4.53 1.06 11.39
C TYR A 74 5.89 1.72 11.23
N LEU A 75 6.64 1.91 12.32
CA LEU A 75 7.95 2.56 12.29
C LEU A 75 8.97 1.79 13.13
N GLY A 76 10.01 1.28 12.48
CA GLY A 76 11.12 0.63 13.16
C GLY A 76 11.95 -0.25 12.24
N PRO A 77 12.94 -0.97 12.80
CA PRO A 77 13.72 -1.95 12.06
C PRO A 77 12.81 -2.98 11.39
N CYS A 78 13.09 -3.27 10.12
CA CYS A 78 12.43 -4.33 9.37
C CYS A 78 13.46 -5.19 8.64
N ARG A 79 13.08 -6.43 8.32
CA ARG A 79 13.85 -7.32 7.44
C ARG A 79 13.11 -7.48 6.11
N VAL A 80 13.79 -7.14 5.02
CA VAL A 80 13.33 -7.51 3.67
C VAL A 80 13.80 -8.93 3.39
N VAL A 81 12.87 -9.80 3.01
CA VAL A 81 13.15 -11.18 2.62
C VAL A 81 12.71 -11.37 1.17
N ARG A 82 13.68 -11.62 0.30
CA ARG A 82 13.44 -12.09 -1.06
C ARG A 82 13.20 -13.59 -1.01
N LEU A 83 12.15 -14.06 -1.66
CA LEU A 83 11.85 -15.48 -1.79
C LEU A 83 11.36 -15.81 -3.20
N GLU A 84 11.48 -17.06 -3.59
CA GLU A 84 10.88 -17.59 -4.80
C GLU A 84 9.37 -17.76 -4.56
N ALA A 85 8.56 -17.00 -5.31
CA ALA A 85 7.11 -17.05 -5.21
C ALA A 85 6.50 -17.18 -6.61
N GLU A 86 5.41 -17.95 -6.69
CA GLU A 86 4.61 -18.10 -7.91
C GLU A 86 3.30 -17.32 -7.74
N ARG A 87 2.88 -16.59 -8.78
CA ARG A 87 1.60 -15.88 -8.78
C ARG A 87 0.45 -16.86 -8.53
N GLY A 88 -0.47 -16.48 -7.65
CA GLY A 88 -1.62 -17.32 -7.29
C GLY A 88 -1.31 -18.49 -6.36
N ARG A 89 -0.07 -18.60 -5.85
CA ARG A 89 0.29 -19.58 -4.82
C ARG A 89 0.38 -18.94 -3.45
N ARG A 90 0.00 -19.72 -2.44
CA ARG A 90 0.14 -19.36 -1.03
C ARG A 90 1.60 -19.54 -0.61
N ILE A 91 2.14 -18.55 0.11
CA ILE A 91 3.42 -18.65 0.81
C ILE A 91 3.13 -19.19 2.22
N GLY A 92 3.55 -20.43 2.48
CA GLY A 92 3.41 -21.06 3.80
C GLY A 92 4.61 -20.77 4.73
N PRO A 93 4.53 -21.13 6.02
CA PRO A 93 5.64 -21.02 6.97
C PRO A 93 6.92 -21.75 6.53
N GLU A 94 6.81 -22.76 5.69
CA GLU A 94 7.94 -23.51 5.15
C GLU A 94 8.71 -22.79 4.05
N ALA A 95 8.16 -21.70 3.49
CA ALA A 95 8.73 -21.04 2.32
C ALA A 95 10.01 -20.25 2.61
N ILE A 96 10.22 -19.82 3.86
CA ILE A 96 11.39 -19.05 4.27
C ILE A 96 11.91 -19.48 5.64
N SER A 97 13.23 -19.33 5.84
CA SER A 97 13.81 -19.36 7.18
C SER A 97 13.46 -18.04 7.89
N TRP A 98 12.46 -18.09 8.78
CA TRP A 98 11.96 -16.89 9.47
C TRP A 98 13.03 -16.26 10.36
N PRO A 99 13.30 -14.95 10.22
CA PRO A 99 14.31 -14.29 11.02
C PRO A 99 13.84 -14.19 12.48
N VAL A 100 14.71 -14.59 13.41
CA VAL A 100 14.46 -14.50 14.85
C VAL A 100 14.72 -13.07 15.34
N GLY A 101 13.90 -12.59 16.26
CA GLY A 101 14.06 -11.26 16.88
C GLY A 101 13.72 -10.09 15.95
N VAL A 102 12.95 -10.34 14.89
CA VAL A 102 12.47 -9.31 13.96
C VAL A 102 10.99 -9.02 14.22
N GLU A 103 10.66 -7.75 14.40
CA GLU A 103 9.28 -7.30 14.63
C GLU A 103 8.50 -7.01 13.34
N ARG A 104 9.21 -6.70 12.24
CA ARG A 104 8.62 -6.27 10.96
C ARG A 104 9.32 -6.96 9.79
N ILE A 105 8.56 -7.61 8.92
CA ILE A 105 9.11 -8.33 7.76
C ILE A 105 8.41 -7.82 6.49
N LEU A 106 9.19 -7.53 5.46
CA LEU A 106 8.70 -7.25 4.11
C LEU A 106 9.05 -8.44 3.21
N LEU A 107 8.03 -9.07 2.62
CA LEU A 107 8.20 -10.20 1.71
C LEU A 107 8.24 -9.71 0.26
N ALA A 108 9.39 -9.83 -0.39
CA ALA A 108 9.58 -9.37 -1.75
C ALA A 108 9.33 -10.53 -2.73
N THR A 109 8.08 -10.76 -3.13
CA THR A 109 7.67 -11.93 -3.94
C THR A 109 8.08 -11.82 -5.41
N GLY A 110 8.17 -10.60 -5.95
CA GLY A 110 8.43 -10.39 -7.39
C GLY A 110 7.31 -10.84 -8.33
N THR A 111 6.16 -11.26 -7.80
CA THR A 111 5.05 -11.84 -8.59
C THR A 111 4.22 -10.78 -9.33
N TYR A 112 4.44 -9.51 -9.03
CA TYR A 112 3.69 -8.37 -9.56
C TYR A 112 4.65 -7.22 -9.95
N PRO A 113 5.36 -7.37 -11.10
CA PRO A 113 6.41 -6.43 -11.50
C PRO A 113 5.89 -5.13 -12.10
N ASP A 114 4.67 -5.14 -12.66
CA ASP A 114 4.00 -3.93 -13.16
C ASP A 114 2.90 -3.53 -12.17
N PRO A 115 3.01 -2.37 -11.50
CA PRO A 115 2.00 -1.92 -10.55
C PRO A 115 0.63 -1.66 -11.20
N HIS A 116 0.54 -1.58 -12.53
CA HIS A 116 -0.67 -1.25 -13.27
C HIS A 116 -1.56 -2.44 -13.72
N VAL A 117 -1.23 -3.69 -13.37
CA VAL A 117 -1.74 -4.89 -14.10
C VAL A 117 -2.63 -5.93 -13.38
N PHE A 118 -2.96 -5.94 -12.10
CA PHE A 118 -3.52 -7.10 -11.33
C PHE A 118 -2.93 -8.52 -11.55
#